data_AF-A0A842RMI5-F1
#
_entry.id   AF-A0A842RMI5-F1
#
_cell.length_a   1.000
_cell.length_b   1.000
_cell.length_c   1.000
_cell.angle_alpha   90.00
_cell.angle_beta   90.00
_cell.angle_gamma   90.00
#
_symmetry.space_group_name_H-M   'P 1'
#
loop_
_entity.id
_entity.type
_entity.pdbx_description
1 polymer ?
#
loop_
_entity_poly.entity_id
_entity_poly.type
_entity_poly.pdbx_seq_one_letter_code
_entity_poly.pdbx_strand_id
1 'polypeptide(L)'
;MASQGNKEKSISYDYLKTILDTLDSYRVRALIDAKSDIIESGIYSESEFYSILFKMIDEERLKFALYEYLKLNNENNLSSLKQFSKDHSIPFFKVLSFVELLEKEGLLTLEKLYDEIPGDDEQPSSRVFKDFKIDIKKGDITSIKPIYEPVKVIFDSEICSGCGICAGICPVNCIDIKNGFGKVDDDLCIRCGLCYFVCPRSYLPTNLLNMTQENTDQIKEYGKIGYFQEAYSARTKIKEIREVCQDGGISSTCLYFLFDSGSIDYALGAKMSEDPWRPEPFLMTKKEDVVLASGTKYVNNPNLSLLNENEIKSKKVAVVGVPCQIQALLKSEIYNIGFPSLNSITHRIGIFCMESFPYEEGFLKICEKLKVDVTNVKKTDINKGKFFVYTKDGRELTVPIKDISNLAREDCEVCFDLTSESADISIGSIGAPSGWNAVLIRTKKGKELYNKLIENDLIESKNLKDVKPGLPLLQKIAGFKRKGAKKHIDKKIQENKRAPFY
;
A
#
# COMPACT_ATOMS: atom_id res chain seq x y z
N MET A 1 10.85 47.20 -8.09
CA MET A 1 9.42 47.39 -8.39
C MET A 1 8.97 46.30 -9.34
N ALA A 2 8.27 45.30 -8.82
CA ALA A 2 7.32 44.46 -9.53
C ALA A 2 6.46 43.81 -8.44
N SER A 3 5.37 44.49 -8.09
CA SER A 3 4.39 44.05 -7.10
C SER A 3 3.74 42.76 -7.58
N GLN A 4 4.02 41.64 -6.90
CA GLN A 4 3.10 40.50 -6.93
C GLN A 4 1.81 40.96 -6.27
N GLY A 5 0.82 41.30 -7.09
CA GLY A 5 -0.50 41.67 -6.63
C GLY A 5 -1.09 40.50 -5.87
N ASN A 6 -1.31 40.69 -4.57
CA ASN A 6 -2.32 39.95 -3.83
C ASN A 6 -3.66 40.23 -4.52
N LYS A 7 -4.05 39.40 -5.50
CA LYS A 7 -5.44 39.34 -5.92
C LYS A 7 -6.19 38.78 -4.71
N GLU A 8 -6.85 39.65 -3.96
CA GLU A 8 -7.95 39.23 -3.10
C GLU A 8 -8.84 38.32 -3.95
N LYS A 9 -8.88 37.02 -3.61
CA LYS A 9 -9.83 36.11 -4.24
C LYS A 9 -11.20 36.60 -3.81
N SER A 10 -11.93 37.25 -4.72
CA SER A 10 -13.32 37.58 -4.47
C SER A 10 -14.09 36.28 -4.21
N ILE A 11 -14.85 36.25 -3.11
CA ILE A 11 -15.74 35.13 -2.79
C ILE A 11 -16.82 35.10 -3.87
N SER A 12 -16.79 34.08 -4.74
CA SER A 12 -17.80 33.89 -5.78
C SER A 12 -18.96 33.04 -5.27
N TYR A 13 -20.11 33.12 -5.94
CA TYR A 13 -21.25 32.24 -5.67
C TYR A 13 -20.86 30.75 -5.82
N ASP A 14 -20.13 30.41 -6.88
CA ASP A 14 -19.67 29.04 -7.11
C ASP A 14 -18.76 28.53 -5.98
N TYR A 15 -17.89 29.40 -5.47
CA TYR A 15 -17.05 29.07 -4.33
C TYR A 15 -17.89 28.77 -3.08
N LEU A 16 -18.87 29.62 -2.76
CA LEU A 16 -19.78 29.40 -1.63
C LEU A 16 -20.63 28.13 -1.80
N LYS A 17 -21.10 27.86 -3.02
CA LYS A 17 -21.84 26.63 -3.33
C LYS A 17 -21.00 25.39 -3.10
N THR A 18 -19.74 25.36 -3.57
CA THR A 18 -18.85 24.22 -3.31
C THR A 18 -18.55 24.00 -1.84
N ILE A 19 -18.52 25.07 -1.02
CA ILE A 19 -18.41 24.94 0.44
C ILE A 19 -19.65 24.27 1.01
N LEU A 20 -20.85 24.70 0.61
CA LEU A 20 -22.10 24.10 1.06
C LEU A 20 -22.14 22.59 0.73
N ASP A 21 -21.88 22.23 -0.53
CA ASP A 21 -21.85 20.83 -0.99
C ASP A 21 -20.82 20.01 -0.19
N THR A 22 -19.68 20.61 0.16
CA THR A 22 -18.63 19.98 0.97
C THR A 22 -19.09 19.70 2.40
N LEU A 23 -19.76 20.67 3.02
CA LEU A 23 -20.27 20.54 4.39
C LEU A 23 -21.41 19.53 4.48
N ASP A 24 -22.16 19.32 3.39
CA ASP A 24 -23.20 18.28 3.32
C ASP A 24 -22.66 16.88 3.01
N SER A 25 -21.43 16.80 2.49
CA SER A 25 -20.78 15.52 2.20
C SER A 25 -20.72 14.63 3.45
N TYR A 26 -21.05 13.36 3.28
CA TYR A 26 -21.04 12.40 4.38
C TYR A 26 -19.69 12.35 5.10
N ARG A 27 -18.59 12.40 4.35
CA ARG A 27 -17.23 12.31 4.91
C ARG A 27 -16.96 13.44 5.90
N VAL A 28 -17.34 14.66 5.54
CA VAL A 28 -17.14 15.84 6.39
C VAL A 28 -18.11 15.82 7.58
N ARG A 29 -19.42 15.60 7.35
CA ARG A 29 -20.41 15.54 8.43
C ARG A 29 -20.10 14.46 9.46
N ALA A 30 -19.73 13.26 9.02
CA ALA A 30 -19.46 12.16 9.94
C ALA A 30 -18.31 12.47 10.91
N LEU A 31 -17.32 13.29 10.52
CA LEU A 31 -16.29 13.75 11.45
C LEU A 31 -16.78 14.89 12.35
N ILE A 32 -17.54 15.84 11.81
CA ILE A 32 -18.10 16.97 12.58
C ILE A 32 -19.01 16.45 13.68
N ASP A 33 -19.94 15.56 13.33
CA ASP A 33 -20.95 14.99 14.22
C ASP A 33 -20.29 14.14 15.32
N ALA A 34 -19.18 13.45 15.00
CA ALA A 34 -18.43 12.61 15.92
C ALA A 34 -17.29 13.33 16.65
N LYS A 35 -17.24 14.68 16.65
CA LYS A 35 -16.15 15.43 17.26
C LYS A 35 -15.90 15.00 18.71
N SER A 36 -16.94 14.94 19.52
CA SER A 36 -16.80 14.60 20.94
C SER A 36 -16.21 13.20 21.11
N ASP A 37 -16.76 12.19 20.42
CA ASP A 37 -16.27 10.81 20.49
C ASP A 37 -14.79 10.68 20.08
N ILE A 38 -14.39 11.40 19.03
CA ILE A 38 -13.00 11.39 18.53
C ILE A 38 -12.04 12.00 19.57
N ILE A 39 -12.42 13.12 20.19
CA ILE A 39 -11.58 13.82 21.17
C ILE A 39 -11.52 13.02 22.48
N GLU A 40 -12.65 12.48 22.93
CA GLU A 40 -12.76 11.66 24.14
C GLU A 40 -11.99 10.35 24.03
N SER A 41 -11.79 9.82 22.81
CA SER A 41 -10.95 8.63 22.59
C SER A 41 -9.49 8.81 23.01
N GLY A 42 -8.99 10.05 23.10
CA GLY A 42 -7.60 10.38 23.37
C GLY A 42 -6.62 10.06 22.24
N ILE A 43 -7.11 9.56 21.10
CA ILE A 43 -6.28 9.24 19.94
C ILE A 43 -5.81 10.50 19.21
N TYR A 44 -6.68 11.49 19.02
CA TYR A 44 -6.33 12.76 18.37
C TYR A 44 -6.60 13.93 19.31
N SER A 45 -5.67 14.87 19.37
CA SER A 45 -5.90 16.14 20.07
C SER A 45 -6.91 17.01 19.31
N GLU A 46 -7.47 18.02 19.96
CA GLU A 46 -8.40 18.95 19.30
C GLU A 46 -7.77 19.65 18.08
N SER A 47 -6.49 20.04 18.18
CA SER A 47 -5.79 20.62 17.04
C SER A 47 -5.58 19.62 15.90
N GLU A 48 -5.34 18.33 16.21
CA GLU A 48 -5.18 17.29 15.20
C GLU A 48 -6.50 16.97 14.51
N PHE A 49 -7.60 16.90 15.28
CA PHE A 49 -8.95 16.77 14.75
C PHE A 49 -9.25 17.87 13.73
N TYR A 50 -9.01 19.15 14.08
CA TYR A 50 -9.25 20.27 13.16
C TYR A 50 -8.33 20.21 11.93
N SER A 51 -7.08 19.79 12.09
CA SER A 51 -6.16 19.58 10.96
C SER A 51 -6.70 18.52 9.99
N ILE A 52 -7.19 17.38 10.49
CA ILE A 52 -7.79 16.31 9.69
C ILE A 52 -9.07 16.82 9.00
N LEU A 53 -9.95 17.47 9.76
CA LEU A 53 -11.23 17.99 9.26
C LEU A 53 -11.03 19.01 8.14
N PHE A 54 -10.18 20.02 8.35
CA PHE A 54 -9.95 21.06 7.34
C PHE A 54 -9.25 20.50 6.11
N LYS A 55 -8.31 19.56 6.28
CA LYS A 55 -7.72 18.88 5.13
C LYS A 55 -8.76 18.12 4.32
N MET A 56 -9.71 17.46 4.99
CA MET A 56 -10.80 16.74 4.32
C MET A 56 -11.76 17.68 3.60
N ILE A 57 -12.09 18.83 4.22
CA ILE A 57 -12.89 19.88 3.59
C ILE A 57 -12.19 20.39 2.33
N ASP A 58 -10.88 20.65 2.36
CA ASP A 58 -10.15 21.12 1.19
C ASP A 58 -10.19 20.10 0.04
N GLU A 59 -10.00 18.81 0.36
CA GLU A 59 -10.03 17.71 -0.60
C GLU A 59 -11.42 17.51 -1.22
N GLU A 60 -12.47 17.48 -0.40
CA GLU A 60 -13.86 17.35 -0.85
C GLU A 60 -14.32 18.57 -1.66
N ARG A 61 -13.93 19.78 -1.25
CA ARG A 61 -14.25 21.01 -2.00
C ARG A 61 -13.62 21.02 -3.38
N LEU A 62 -12.36 20.59 -3.51
CA LEU A 62 -11.70 20.47 -4.81
C LEU A 62 -12.37 19.40 -5.69
N LYS A 63 -12.80 18.28 -5.10
CA LYS A 63 -13.58 17.25 -5.81
C LYS A 63 -14.91 17.79 -6.34
N PHE A 64 -15.67 18.55 -5.53
CA PHE A 64 -16.93 19.15 -6.00
C PHE A 64 -16.71 20.32 -6.95
N ALA A 65 -15.63 21.09 -6.80
CA ALA A 65 -15.23 22.08 -7.80
C ALA A 65 -14.95 21.43 -9.16
N LEU A 66 -14.30 20.26 -9.18
CA LEU A 66 -14.13 19.46 -10.40
C LEU A 66 -15.47 19.00 -10.97
N TYR A 67 -16.38 18.51 -10.13
CA TYR A 67 -17.71 18.08 -10.57
C TYR A 67 -18.49 19.23 -11.24
N GLU A 68 -18.52 20.42 -10.63
CA GLU A 68 -19.18 21.59 -11.22
C GLU A 68 -18.47 22.07 -12.49
N TYR A 69 -17.13 22.05 -12.52
CA TYR A 69 -16.36 22.33 -13.74
C TYR A 69 -16.76 21.41 -14.90
N LEU A 70 -16.86 20.10 -14.65
CA LEU A 70 -17.24 19.13 -15.69
C LEU A 70 -18.70 19.28 -16.14
N LYS A 71 -19.60 19.79 -15.29
CA LYS A 71 -21.00 20.05 -15.66
C LYS A 71 -21.16 21.22 -16.63
N LEU A 72 -20.26 22.21 -16.55
CA LEU A 72 -20.30 23.41 -17.38
C LEU A 72 -19.60 23.21 -18.73
N ASN A 73 -18.77 22.17 -18.85
CA ASN A 73 -18.08 21.85 -20.08
C ASN A 73 -19.00 21.19 -21.11
N ASN A 74 -18.78 21.52 -22.39
CA ASN A 74 -19.46 20.84 -23.51
C ASN A 74 -18.91 19.42 -23.73
N GLU A 75 -17.62 19.21 -23.50
CA GLU A 75 -16.93 17.92 -23.63
C GLU A 75 -16.01 17.68 -22.44
N ASN A 76 -16.09 16.49 -21.85
CA ASN A 76 -15.27 16.08 -20.72
C ASN A 76 -14.33 14.95 -21.14
N ASN A 77 -13.05 15.30 -21.27
CA ASN A 77 -11.98 14.44 -21.77
C ASN A 77 -10.65 14.74 -21.04
N LEU A 78 -9.57 14.07 -21.43
CA LEU A 78 -8.23 14.22 -20.86
C LEU A 78 -7.75 15.68 -20.85
N SER A 79 -8.02 16.42 -21.93
CA SER A 79 -7.59 17.82 -22.05
C SER A 79 -8.31 18.71 -21.03
N SER A 80 -9.61 18.51 -20.83
CA SER A 80 -10.38 19.24 -19.81
C SER A 80 -9.87 18.97 -18.39
N LEU A 81 -9.51 17.72 -18.07
CA LEU A 81 -8.96 17.37 -16.76
C LEU A 81 -7.56 17.98 -16.53
N LYS A 82 -6.71 18.00 -17.56
CA LYS A 82 -5.39 18.66 -17.51
C LYS A 82 -5.53 20.18 -17.34
N GLN A 83 -6.54 20.77 -17.97
CA GLN A 83 -6.83 22.19 -17.81
C GLN A 83 -7.24 22.49 -16.35
N PHE A 84 -8.14 21.69 -15.76
CA PHE A 84 -8.52 21.83 -14.35
C PHE A 84 -7.31 21.71 -13.40
N SER A 85 -6.43 20.72 -13.65
CA SER A 85 -5.17 20.53 -12.91
C SER A 85 -4.31 21.81 -12.92
N LYS A 86 -4.14 22.42 -14.09
CA LYS A 86 -3.38 23.67 -14.26
C LYS A 86 -4.04 24.85 -13.54
N ASP A 87 -5.35 25.03 -13.70
CA ASP A 87 -6.09 26.16 -13.13
C ASP A 87 -6.11 26.13 -11.60
N HIS A 88 -6.08 24.94 -11.00
CA HIS A 88 -6.06 24.76 -9.56
C HIS A 88 -4.65 24.52 -9.00
N SER A 89 -3.63 24.46 -9.85
CA SER A 89 -2.23 24.18 -9.46
C SER A 89 -2.09 22.88 -8.64
N ILE A 90 -2.80 21.83 -9.04
CA ILE A 90 -2.73 20.50 -8.42
C ILE A 90 -2.19 19.46 -9.40
N PRO A 91 -1.46 18.42 -8.95
CA PRO A 91 -0.94 17.37 -9.83
C PRO A 91 -2.05 16.67 -10.62
N PHE A 92 -1.77 16.23 -11.84
CA PHE A 92 -2.78 15.61 -12.71
C PHE A 92 -3.33 14.30 -12.12
N PHE A 93 -2.49 13.46 -11.51
CA PHE A 93 -2.95 12.25 -10.82
C PHE A 93 -3.96 12.56 -9.70
N LYS A 94 -3.89 13.75 -9.10
CA LYS A 94 -4.82 14.18 -8.06
C LYS A 94 -6.19 14.46 -8.64
N VAL A 95 -6.26 15.12 -9.81
CA VAL A 95 -7.51 15.30 -10.56
C VAL A 95 -8.14 13.96 -10.90
N LEU A 96 -7.36 13.01 -11.39
CA LEU A 96 -7.86 11.66 -11.68
C LEU A 96 -8.39 10.95 -10.43
N SER A 97 -7.73 11.13 -9.27
CA SER A 97 -8.24 10.60 -8.01
C SER A 97 -9.63 11.13 -7.66
N PHE A 98 -9.92 12.39 -7.97
CA PHE A 98 -11.25 12.98 -7.78
C PHE A 98 -12.25 12.42 -8.79
N VAL A 99 -11.88 12.25 -10.05
CA VAL A 99 -12.74 11.63 -11.07
C VAL A 99 -13.14 10.21 -10.64
N GLU A 100 -12.20 9.40 -10.16
CA GLU A 100 -12.50 8.05 -9.68
C GLU A 100 -13.41 8.07 -8.45
N LEU A 101 -13.26 9.03 -7.52
CA LEU A 101 -14.18 9.17 -6.39
C LEU A 101 -15.59 9.57 -6.85
N LEU A 102 -15.71 10.54 -7.76
CA LEU A 102 -16.99 10.96 -8.32
C LEU A 102 -17.69 9.81 -9.06
N GLU A 103 -16.94 8.96 -9.76
CA GLU A 103 -17.47 7.74 -10.39
C GLU A 103 -18.03 6.78 -9.33
N LYS A 104 -17.26 6.52 -8.27
CA LYS A 104 -17.70 5.64 -7.17
C LYS A 104 -18.90 6.20 -6.43
N GLU A 105 -19.04 7.53 -6.35
CA GLU A 105 -20.18 8.22 -5.74
C GLU A 105 -21.40 8.22 -6.65
N GLY A 106 -21.26 7.70 -7.87
CA GLY A 106 -22.34 7.64 -8.85
C GLY A 106 -22.69 9.01 -9.44
N LEU A 107 -21.79 9.99 -9.34
CA LEU A 107 -21.96 11.33 -9.89
C LEU A 107 -21.52 11.43 -11.36
N LEU A 108 -20.72 10.49 -11.83
CA LEU A 108 -20.34 10.38 -13.24
C LEU A 108 -20.14 8.92 -13.65
N THR A 109 -20.02 8.68 -14.96
CA THR A 109 -19.40 7.46 -15.50
C THR A 109 -18.09 7.80 -16.17
N LEU A 110 -17.11 6.92 -16.03
CA LEU A 110 -15.78 7.07 -16.61
C LEU A 110 -15.51 5.93 -17.59
N GLU A 111 -15.29 6.25 -18.86
CA GLU A 111 -14.80 5.32 -19.86
C GLU A 111 -13.37 5.70 -20.28
N LYS A 112 -12.45 4.74 -20.22
CA LYS A 112 -11.07 4.90 -20.72
C LYS A 112 -11.01 4.46 -22.18
N LEU A 113 -10.56 5.35 -23.05
CA LEU A 113 -10.40 5.10 -24.48
C LEU A 113 -8.94 4.71 -24.76
N TYR A 114 -8.76 3.68 -25.58
CA TYR A 114 -7.45 3.15 -25.96
C TYR A 114 -7.33 3.03 -27.47
N ASP A 115 -6.14 3.33 -27.99
CA ASP A 115 -5.78 2.97 -29.37
C ASP A 115 -5.11 1.58 -29.37
N GLU A 116 -5.45 0.76 -30.36
CA GLU A 116 -4.79 -0.53 -30.58
C GLU A 116 -3.56 -0.33 -31.46
N ILE A 117 -2.41 -0.82 -30.98
CA ILE A 117 -1.19 -0.92 -31.76
C ILE A 117 -1.08 -2.38 -32.23
N PRO A 118 -1.18 -2.62 -33.55
CA PRO A 118 -1.00 -3.95 -34.11
C PRO A 118 0.37 -4.51 -33.72
N GLY A 119 0.39 -5.78 -33.33
CA GLY A 119 1.63 -6.50 -33.10
C GLY A 119 2.30 -6.91 -34.42
N ASP A 120 3.53 -7.37 -34.32
CA ASP A 120 4.25 -8.06 -35.40
C ASP A 120 4.56 -9.52 -35.00
N ASP A 121 5.30 -10.24 -35.83
CA ASP A 121 5.66 -11.64 -35.59
C ASP A 121 6.50 -11.85 -34.30
N GLU A 122 7.10 -10.78 -33.75
CA GLU A 122 7.93 -10.82 -32.54
C GLU A 122 7.24 -10.21 -31.31
N GLN A 123 6.27 -9.30 -31.48
CA GLN A 123 5.57 -8.59 -30.40
C GLN A 123 4.05 -8.67 -30.52
N PRO A 124 3.33 -9.08 -29.45
CA PRO A 124 1.87 -9.09 -29.46
C PRO A 124 1.30 -7.68 -29.57
N SER A 125 0.07 -7.57 -30.11
CA SER A 125 -0.66 -6.29 -30.12
C SER A 125 -0.77 -5.69 -28.72
N SER A 126 -0.65 -4.38 -28.65
CA SER A 126 -0.70 -3.63 -27.40
C SER A 126 -1.76 -2.54 -27.47
N ARG A 127 -2.19 -2.04 -26.31
CA ARG A 127 -3.13 -0.94 -26.20
C ARG A 127 -2.45 0.23 -25.52
N VAL A 128 -2.68 1.43 -26.04
CA VAL A 128 -2.15 2.66 -25.45
C VAL A 128 -3.32 3.54 -25.07
N PHE A 129 -3.31 4.03 -23.82
CA PHE A 129 -4.33 4.95 -23.34
C PHE A 129 -4.33 6.22 -24.19
N LYS A 130 -5.52 6.62 -24.65
CA LYS A 130 -5.72 7.77 -25.53
C LYS A 130 -6.39 8.91 -24.81
N ASP A 131 -7.58 8.65 -24.27
CA ASP A 131 -8.45 9.69 -23.76
C ASP A 131 -9.49 9.12 -22.77
N PHE A 132 -10.28 10.01 -22.17
CA PHE A 132 -11.45 9.67 -21.39
C PHE A 132 -12.72 10.11 -22.10
N LYS A 133 -13.78 9.34 -21.89
CA LYS A 133 -15.15 9.81 -22.07
C LYS A 133 -15.83 9.84 -20.71
N ILE A 134 -16.28 11.03 -20.30
CA ILE A 134 -16.86 11.28 -18.98
C ILE A 134 -18.27 11.81 -19.16
N ASP A 135 -19.25 11.03 -18.70
CA ASP A 135 -20.65 11.43 -18.73
C ASP A 135 -21.10 11.80 -17.31
N ILE A 136 -21.52 13.04 -17.12
CA ILE A 136 -21.97 13.53 -15.81
C ILE A 136 -23.41 13.10 -15.55
N LYS A 137 -23.63 12.46 -14.39
CA LYS A 137 -24.97 12.17 -13.91
C LYS A 137 -25.52 13.38 -13.16
N LYS A 138 -26.68 13.88 -13.59
CA LYS A 138 -27.41 14.91 -12.85
C LYS A 138 -28.00 14.27 -11.60
N GLY A 139 -27.52 14.69 -10.44
CA GLY A 139 -27.99 14.23 -9.14
C GLY A 139 -27.79 15.29 -8.08
N ASP A 140 -28.54 15.17 -6.99
CA ASP A 140 -28.34 15.99 -5.80
C ASP A 140 -27.19 15.40 -4.97
N ILE A 141 -26.17 16.20 -4.68
CA ILE A 141 -25.00 15.77 -3.90
C ILE A 141 -25.42 15.31 -2.50
N THR A 142 -26.46 15.92 -1.94
CA THR A 142 -27.01 15.54 -0.63
C THR A 142 -27.66 14.15 -0.63
N SER A 143 -28.00 13.63 -1.83
CA SER A 143 -28.59 12.29 -2.00
C SER A 143 -27.56 11.18 -2.19
N ILE A 144 -26.27 11.52 -2.27
CA ILE A 144 -25.18 10.55 -2.37
C ILE A 144 -25.16 9.71 -1.10
N LYS A 145 -25.55 8.44 -1.23
CA LYS A 145 -25.41 7.47 -0.15
C LYS A 145 -23.92 7.29 0.16
N PRO A 146 -23.51 7.18 1.43
CA PRO A 146 -22.12 6.88 1.76
C PRO A 146 -21.69 5.58 1.09
N ILE A 147 -20.69 5.65 0.20
CA ILE A 147 -19.98 4.45 -0.29
C ILE A 147 -19.16 3.82 0.84
N TYR A 148 -18.84 4.63 1.85
CA TYR A 148 -17.87 4.30 2.89
C TYR A 148 -18.56 3.51 4.01
N GLU A 149 -18.91 2.27 3.70
CA GLU A 149 -19.19 1.28 4.73
C GLU A 149 -17.96 1.13 5.64
N PRO A 150 -18.13 0.83 6.94
CA PRO A 150 -17.01 0.46 7.78
C PRO A 150 -16.21 -0.71 7.16
N VAL A 151 -14.91 -0.79 7.43
CA VAL A 151 -14.04 -1.85 6.89
C VAL A 151 -14.50 -3.27 7.25
N LYS A 152 -15.46 -3.40 8.19
CA LYS A 152 -16.18 -4.64 8.51
C LYS A 152 -16.64 -5.39 7.25
N VAL A 153 -17.11 -4.71 6.21
CA VAL A 153 -17.53 -5.38 4.96
C VAL A 153 -16.41 -6.09 4.23
N ILE A 154 -15.16 -5.66 4.41
CA ILE A 154 -13.95 -6.33 3.89
C ILE A 154 -13.63 -7.56 4.73
N PHE A 155 -13.85 -7.49 6.05
CA PHE A 155 -13.65 -8.61 6.97
C PHE A 155 -14.67 -9.72 6.70
N ASP A 156 -15.95 -9.36 6.63
CA ASP A 156 -17.07 -10.27 6.39
C ASP A 156 -16.99 -10.95 5.00
N SER A 157 -16.25 -10.36 4.06
CA SER A 157 -16.06 -10.88 2.71
C SER A 157 -14.77 -11.71 2.54
N GLU A 158 -14.02 -11.94 3.62
CA GLU A 158 -12.82 -12.80 3.64
C GLU A 158 -11.73 -12.36 2.63
N ILE A 159 -11.64 -11.05 2.37
CA ILE A 159 -10.63 -10.46 1.47
C ILE A 159 -9.63 -9.56 2.22
N CYS A 160 -9.73 -9.49 3.54
CA CYS A 160 -8.86 -8.68 4.39
C CYS A 160 -7.40 -9.14 4.31
N SER A 161 -6.49 -8.25 3.92
CA SER A 161 -5.06 -8.56 3.87
C SER A 161 -4.36 -8.58 5.22
N GLY A 162 -5.04 -8.17 6.30
CA GLY A 162 -4.47 -8.10 7.65
C GLY A 162 -3.32 -7.10 7.78
N CYS A 163 -3.32 -6.03 7.00
CA CYS A 163 -2.19 -5.07 6.96
C CYS A 163 -2.13 -4.11 8.16
N GLY A 164 -3.25 -3.88 8.85
CA GLY A 164 -3.32 -3.02 10.05
C GLY A 164 -3.68 -1.56 9.80
N ILE A 165 -3.72 -1.07 8.55
CA ILE A 165 -3.92 0.37 8.25
C ILE A 165 -5.21 0.94 8.83
N CYS A 166 -6.28 0.14 8.85
CA CYS A 166 -7.58 0.56 9.37
C CYS A 166 -7.56 0.78 10.88
N ALA A 167 -6.87 -0.09 11.63
CA ALA A 167 -6.65 0.10 13.06
C ALA A 167 -5.72 1.30 13.30
N GLY A 168 -4.66 1.43 12.50
CA GLY A 168 -3.67 2.49 12.62
C GLY A 168 -4.15 3.92 12.36
N ILE A 169 -5.37 4.11 11.87
CA ILE A 169 -5.97 5.43 11.62
C ILE A 169 -7.33 5.62 12.28
N CYS A 170 -7.84 4.61 13.00
CA CYS A 170 -9.18 4.67 13.57
C CYS A 170 -9.24 5.75 14.67
N PRO A 171 -10.06 6.80 14.51
CA PRO A 171 -10.07 7.92 15.45
C PRO A 171 -10.77 7.64 16.78
N VAL A 172 -11.39 6.48 16.92
CA VAL A 172 -12.05 6.00 18.15
C VAL A 172 -11.54 4.62 18.56
N ASN A 173 -10.42 4.18 17.96
CA ASN A 173 -9.73 2.93 18.28
C ASN A 173 -10.64 1.67 18.35
N CYS A 174 -11.64 1.56 17.47
CA CYS A 174 -12.64 0.48 17.51
C CYS A 174 -12.28 -0.76 16.66
N ILE A 175 -11.04 -0.87 16.16
CA ILE A 175 -10.65 -1.93 15.21
C ILE A 175 -9.45 -2.69 15.75
N ASP A 176 -9.63 -4.00 15.91
CA ASP A 176 -8.55 -4.94 16.26
C ASP A 176 -8.19 -5.80 15.05
N ILE A 177 -6.90 -6.08 14.86
CA ILE A 177 -6.39 -6.98 13.82
C ILE A 177 -5.48 -8.02 14.48
N LYS A 178 -5.91 -9.28 14.48
CA LYS A 178 -5.18 -10.39 15.08
C LYS A 178 -5.05 -11.56 14.10
N ASN A 179 -3.84 -12.08 13.92
CA ASN A 179 -3.54 -13.22 13.04
C ASN A 179 -4.10 -13.07 11.61
N GLY A 180 -4.18 -11.85 11.09
CA GLY A 180 -4.70 -11.55 9.75
C GLY A 180 -6.21 -11.39 9.66
N PHE A 181 -6.94 -11.50 10.79
CA PHE A 181 -8.37 -11.29 10.88
C PHE A 181 -8.68 -10.00 11.61
N GLY A 182 -9.65 -9.24 11.10
CA GLY A 182 -10.07 -7.99 11.69
C GLY A 182 -11.42 -8.10 12.39
N LYS A 183 -11.58 -7.37 13.48
CA LYS A 183 -12.85 -7.19 14.18
C LYS A 183 -13.10 -5.70 14.39
N VAL A 184 -14.36 -5.28 14.21
CA VAL A 184 -14.82 -3.94 14.55
C VAL A 184 -15.69 -4.04 15.79
N ASP A 185 -15.46 -3.16 16.75
CA ASP A 185 -16.38 -2.90 17.85
C ASP A 185 -17.46 -1.93 17.34
N ASP A 186 -18.68 -2.47 17.12
CA ASP A 186 -19.79 -1.71 16.56
C ASP A 186 -20.36 -0.67 17.54
N ASP A 187 -20.14 -0.82 18.85
CA ASP A 187 -20.62 0.11 19.87
C ASP A 187 -19.74 1.37 19.92
N LEU A 188 -18.45 1.23 19.63
CA LEU A 188 -17.50 2.35 19.53
C LEU A 188 -17.43 2.95 18.11
N CYS A 189 -17.89 2.23 17.09
CA CYS A 189 -17.74 2.66 15.70
C CYS A 189 -18.64 3.84 15.34
N ILE A 190 -18.04 5.01 15.14
CA ILE A 190 -18.71 6.24 14.65
C ILE A 190 -19.10 6.20 13.17
N ARG A 191 -18.91 5.07 12.48
CA ARG A 191 -19.25 4.86 11.05
C ARG A 191 -18.66 5.88 10.08
N CYS A 192 -17.55 6.54 10.41
CA CYS A 192 -16.92 7.57 9.56
C CYS A 192 -16.38 7.07 8.21
N GLY A 193 -16.18 5.75 8.05
CA GLY A 193 -15.77 5.14 6.77
C GLY A 193 -14.30 5.34 6.36
N LEU A 194 -13.50 6.05 7.18
CA LEU A 194 -12.09 6.34 6.90
C LEU A 194 -11.25 5.05 6.75
N CYS A 195 -11.54 4.04 7.55
CA CYS A 195 -10.87 2.73 7.49
C CYS A 195 -11.08 2.01 6.16
N TYR A 196 -12.27 2.13 5.55
CA TYR A 196 -12.56 1.57 4.23
C TYR A 196 -11.86 2.34 3.12
N PHE A 197 -11.79 3.66 3.27
CA PHE A 197 -11.16 4.56 2.33
C PHE A 197 -9.65 4.28 2.16
N VAL A 198 -8.92 4.00 3.24
CA VAL A 198 -7.49 3.64 3.19
C VAL A 198 -7.23 2.17 2.84
N CYS A 199 -8.25 1.31 2.91
CA CYS A 199 -8.08 -0.12 2.73
C CYS A 199 -7.65 -0.44 1.28
N PRO A 200 -6.56 -1.21 1.06
CA PRO A 200 -6.14 -1.60 -0.29
C PRO A 200 -7.03 -2.70 -0.90
N ARG A 201 -8.00 -3.23 -0.13
CA ARG A 201 -8.94 -4.28 -0.53
C ARG A 201 -10.36 -3.76 -0.77
N SER A 202 -10.61 -2.47 -0.55
CA SER A 202 -11.85 -1.82 -0.99
C SER A 202 -11.78 -1.56 -2.50
N TYR A 203 -11.35 -0.36 -2.86
CA TYR A 203 -10.92 -0.01 -4.20
C TYR A 203 -9.42 0.30 -4.17
N LEU A 204 -8.69 -0.02 -5.22
CA LEU A 204 -7.27 0.27 -5.34
C LEU A 204 -7.02 0.90 -6.71
N PRO A 205 -6.64 2.17 -6.79
CA PRO A 205 -6.52 2.86 -8.07
C PRO A 205 -5.18 2.54 -8.73
N THR A 206 -5.04 1.35 -9.34
CA THR A 206 -3.74 0.84 -9.82
C THR A 206 -3.04 1.79 -10.80
N ASN A 207 -3.77 2.46 -11.69
CA ASN A 207 -3.20 3.49 -12.57
C ASN A 207 -2.61 4.67 -11.78
N LEU A 208 -3.31 5.15 -10.74
CA LEU A 208 -2.81 6.25 -9.92
C LEU A 208 -1.60 5.85 -9.10
N LEU A 209 -1.59 4.63 -8.53
CA LEU A 209 -0.42 4.10 -7.83
C LEU A 209 0.81 4.15 -8.74
N ASN A 210 0.68 3.67 -9.99
CA ASN A 210 1.79 3.67 -10.93
C ASN A 210 2.23 5.08 -11.34
N MET A 211 1.27 5.97 -11.61
CA MET A 211 1.55 7.37 -11.94
C MET A 211 2.29 8.09 -10.81
N THR A 212 1.88 7.87 -9.57
CA THR A 212 2.55 8.43 -8.39
C THR A 212 3.95 7.85 -8.23
N GLN A 213 4.16 6.54 -8.48
CA GLN A 213 5.50 5.95 -8.35
C GLN A 213 6.47 6.38 -9.44
N GLU A 214 6.03 6.47 -10.69
CA GLU A 214 6.86 7.01 -11.79
C GLU A 214 6.98 8.55 -11.74
N ASN A 215 6.10 9.23 -10.99
CA ASN A 215 5.93 10.68 -11.01
C ASN A 215 5.68 11.18 -12.44
N THR A 216 4.59 10.69 -13.04
CA THR A 216 4.20 10.96 -14.43
C THR A 216 2.75 11.38 -14.55
N ASP A 217 2.45 12.20 -15.56
CA ASP A 217 1.09 12.57 -15.95
C ASP A 217 0.51 11.65 -17.04
N GLN A 218 1.22 10.57 -17.37
CA GLN A 218 0.80 9.60 -18.38
C GLN A 218 0.23 8.35 -17.73
N ILE A 219 -0.92 7.90 -18.23
CA ILE A 219 -1.50 6.61 -17.86
C ILE A 219 -0.80 5.55 -18.70
N LYS A 220 0.01 4.72 -18.04
CA LYS A 220 0.75 3.63 -18.67
C LYS A 220 0.36 2.30 -18.02
N GLU A 221 0.38 1.26 -18.83
CA GLU A 221 0.32 -0.11 -18.35
C GLU A 221 1.75 -0.65 -18.20
N TYR A 222 2.00 -1.35 -17.10
CA TYR A 222 3.30 -1.96 -16.83
C TYR A 222 3.20 -3.47 -16.84
N GLY A 223 4.36 -4.10 -17.05
CA GLY A 223 4.48 -5.55 -16.99
C GLY A 223 4.20 -6.12 -15.60
N LYS A 224 4.43 -7.43 -15.48
CA LYS A 224 4.02 -8.25 -14.33
C LYS A 224 4.65 -7.84 -12.98
N ILE A 225 5.70 -7.01 -12.99
CA ILE A 225 6.48 -6.61 -11.81
C ILE A 225 6.35 -5.11 -11.48
N GLY A 226 5.40 -4.42 -12.14
CA GLY A 226 5.14 -2.99 -12.00
C GLY A 226 6.24 -2.12 -12.58
N TYR A 227 6.09 -0.80 -12.42
CA TYR A 227 7.12 0.18 -12.77
C TYR A 227 8.37 0.04 -11.88
N PHE A 228 9.53 0.09 -12.50
CA PHE A 228 10.81 0.27 -11.81
C PHE A 228 11.79 0.98 -12.75
N GLN A 229 12.69 1.78 -12.19
CA GLN A 229 13.75 2.48 -12.90
C GLN A 229 14.93 1.56 -13.17
N GLU A 230 15.36 0.84 -12.13
CA GLU A 230 16.56 0.00 -12.16
C GLU A 230 16.39 -1.26 -11.33
N ALA A 231 17.13 -2.30 -11.70
CA ALA A 231 17.10 -3.58 -11.01
C ALA A 231 18.51 -4.08 -10.71
N TYR A 232 18.74 -4.47 -9.46
CA TYR A 232 20.02 -4.95 -8.96
C TYR A 232 19.89 -6.30 -8.25
N SER A 233 21.01 -7.00 -8.12
CA SER A 233 21.22 -8.06 -7.16
C SER A 233 22.18 -7.52 -6.10
N ALA A 234 21.78 -7.48 -4.83
CA ALA A 234 22.62 -6.94 -3.76
C ALA A 234 22.64 -7.79 -2.49
N ARG A 235 23.72 -7.66 -1.71
CA ARG A 235 23.82 -8.20 -0.35
C ARG A 235 24.55 -7.26 0.60
N THR A 236 24.27 -7.39 1.88
CA THR A 236 24.85 -6.56 2.94
C THR A 236 26.32 -6.86 3.20
N LYS A 237 27.07 -5.79 3.47
CA LYS A 237 28.44 -5.86 4.01
C LYS A 237 28.48 -5.84 5.53
N ILE A 238 27.38 -5.43 6.19
CA ILE A 238 27.27 -5.31 7.64
C ILE A 238 27.18 -6.71 8.26
N LYS A 239 28.08 -7.00 9.21
CA LYS A 239 28.28 -8.35 9.76
C LYS A 239 27.05 -8.81 10.55
N GLU A 240 26.56 -7.96 11.46
CA GLU A 240 25.45 -8.27 12.36
C GLU A 240 24.18 -8.57 11.57
N ILE A 241 23.94 -7.85 10.46
CA ILE A 241 22.81 -8.10 9.57
C ILE A 241 23.01 -9.39 8.78
N ARG A 242 24.22 -9.64 8.25
CA ARG A 242 24.52 -10.86 7.48
C ARG A 242 24.28 -12.14 8.28
N GLU A 243 24.52 -12.10 9.59
CA GLU A 243 24.36 -13.26 10.48
C GLU A 243 22.89 -13.64 10.69
N VAL A 244 21.95 -12.70 10.58
CA VAL A 244 20.53 -12.91 10.87
C VAL A 244 19.58 -12.76 9.67
N CYS A 245 20.04 -12.20 8.55
CA CYS A 245 19.15 -11.89 7.44
C CYS A 245 18.63 -13.14 6.73
N GLN A 246 17.44 -13.02 6.13
CA GLN A 246 16.84 -14.10 5.34
C GLN A 246 17.70 -14.43 4.11
N ASP A 247 18.05 -13.40 3.35
CA ASP A 247 18.73 -13.50 2.06
C ASP A 247 19.93 -12.54 2.01
N GLY A 248 19.85 -11.45 1.25
CA GLY A 248 20.89 -10.44 1.11
C GLY A 248 20.87 -9.33 2.18
N GLY A 249 19.84 -9.26 3.04
CA GLY A 249 19.79 -8.29 4.15
C GLY A 249 19.62 -6.83 3.73
N ILE A 250 19.11 -6.56 2.53
CA ILE A 250 19.04 -5.19 1.99
C ILE A 250 18.00 -4.33 2.73
N SER A 251 16.83 -4.86 3.09
CA SER A 251 15.82 -4.10 3.83
C SER A 251 16.34 -3.64 5.20
N SER A 252 17.02 -4.53 5.92
CA SER A 252 17.72 -4.21 7.17
C SER A 252 18.84 -3.20 6.95
N THR A 253 19.63 -3.33 5.88
CA THR A 253 20.72 -2.37 5.58
C THR A 253 20.16 -0.97 5.27
N CYS A 254 19.03 -0.87 4.56
CA CYS A 254 18.31 0.39 4.36
C CYS A 254 17.95 1.05 5.68
N LEU A 255 17.30 0.32 6.60
CA LEU A 255 16.92 0.86 7.90
C LEU A 255 18.15 1.23 8.75
N TYR A 256 19.18 0.39 8.76
CA TYR A 256 20.43 0.66 9.47
C TYR A 256 21.02 2.01 9.04
N PHE A 257 21.15 2.24 7.73
CA PHE A 257 21.66 3.51 7.20
C PHE A 257 20.74 4.70 7.50
N LEU A 258 19.42 4.52 7.41
CA LEU A 258 18.47 5.60 7.67
C LEU A 258 18.52 6.05 9.14
N PHE A 259 18.67 5.13 10.08
CA PHE A 259 18.88 5.45 11.49
C PHE A 259 20.26 6.07 11.73
N ASP A 260 21.32 5.47 11.20
CA ASP A 260 22.70 5.94 11.41
C ASP A 260 22.93 7.35 10.86
N SER A 261 22.26 7.69 9.75
CA SER A 261 22.32 9.04 9.17
C SER A 261 21.33 10.04 9.78
N GLY A 262 20.46 9.62 10.72
CA GLY A 262 19.42 10.46 11.30
C GLY A 262 18.32 10.88 10.31
N SER A 263 18.16 10.13 9.22
CA SER A 263 17.13 10.39 8.19
C SER A 263 15.72 9.99 8.65
N ILE A 264 15.62 9.10 9.64
CA ILE A 264 14.37 8.66 10.28
C ILE A 264 14.52 8.69 11.80
N ASP A 265 13.40 8.92 12.48
CA ASP A 265 13.25 8.78 13.93
C ASP A 265 12.79 7.37 14.31
N TYR A 266 11.94 6.75 13.47
CA TYR A 266 11.33 5.45 13.73
C TYR A 266 11.25 4.58 12.48
N ALA A 267 11.14 3.27 12.67
CA ALA A 267 10.78 2.35 11.61
C ALA A 267 9.74 1.32 12.05
N LEU A 268 8.76 1.05 11.19
CA LEU A 268 7.77 -0.01 11.39
C LEU A 268 8.21 -1.30 10.70
N GLY A 269 8.11 -2.41 11.42
CA GLY A 269 8.43 -3.74 10.91
C GLY A 269 7.75 -4.85 11.70
N ALA A 270 8.40 -6.01 11.74
CA ALA A 270 7.93 -7.20 12.43
C ALA A 270 9.07 -7.81 13.23
N LYS A 271 8.89 -8.04 14.53
CA LYS A 271 9.81 -8.87 15.33
C LYS A 271 9.11 -10.15 15.76
N MET A 272 9.88 -11.08 16.34
CA MET A 272 9.28 -12.24 16.98
C MET A 272 8.62 -11.81 18.29
N SER A 273 7.41 -12.32 18.58
CA SER A 273 6.81 -12.20 19.91
C SER A 273 7.38 -13.26 20.86
N GLU A 274 6.83 -13.34 22.06
CA GLU A 274 7.15 -14.41 23.03
C GLU A 274 6.71 -15.80 22.53
N ASP A 275 5.69 -15.86 21.69
CA ASP A 275 5.26 -17.07 21.00
C ASP A 275 6.22 -17.38 19.84
N PRO A 276 6.94 -18.51 19.84
CA PRO A 276 7.94 -18.80 18.81
C PRO A 276 7.34 -18.77 17.41
N TRP A 277 7.98 -18.05 16.48
CA TRP A 277 7.54 -17.89 15.09
C TRP A 277 6.24 -17.13 14.85
N ARG A 278 5.64 -16.57 15.91
CA ARG A 278 4.55 -15.59 15.78
C ARG A 278 5.17 -14.19 15.71
N PRO A 279 5.00 -13.46 14.60
CA PRO A 279 5.46 -12.09 14.54
C PRO A 279 4.51 -11.16 15.28
N GLU A 280 5.04 -10.06 15.80
CA GLU A 280 4.26 -8.93 16.28
C GLU A 280 4.72 -7.62 15.64
N PRO A 281 3.83 -6.62 15.53
CA PRO A 281 4.20 -5.28 15.09
C PRO A 281 5.34 -4.73 15.93
N PHE A 282 6.30 -4.07 15.28
CA PHE A 282 7.45 -3.51 15.98
C PHE A 282 7.75 -2.08 15.53
N LEU A 283 7.71 -1.15 16.49
CA LEU A 283 8.25 0.20 16.38
C LEU A 283 9.73 0.17 16.77
N MET A 284 10.61 0.26 15.78
CA MET A 284 12.06 0.40 15.97
C MET A 284 12.40 1.87 16.23
N THR A 285 13.28 2.10 17.19
CA THR A 285 13.66 3.45 17.66
C THR A 285 15.12 3.77 17.40
N LYS A 286 15.92 2.76 17.03
CA LYS A 286 17.36 2.87 16.79
C LYS A 286 17.85 1.76 15.86
N LYS A 287 19.06 1.91 15.33
CA LYS A 287 19.64 0.97 14.37
C LYS A 287 19.85 -0.44 14.93
N GLU A 288 20.10 -0.59 16.23
CA GLU A 288 20.31 -1.89 16.87
C GLU A 288 19.02 -2.73 16.86
N ASP A 289 17.85 -2.09 16.86
CA ASP A 289 16.55 -2.77 16.83
C ASP A 289 16.34 -3.52 15.50
N VAL A 290 17.01 -3.10 14.42
CA VAL A 290 16.86 -3.68 13.07
C VAL A 290 17.16 -5.18 13.05
N VAL A 291 18.15 -5.63 13.84
CA VAL A 291 18.55 -7.04 13.92
C VAL A 291 17.42 -7.90 14.49
N LEU A 292 16.63 -7.37 15.43
CA LEU A 292 15.50 -8.07 16.04
C LEU A 292 14.35 -8.31 15.04
N ALA A 293 14.24 -7.42 14.05
CA ALA A 293 13.25 -7.52 12.99
C ALA A 293 13.68 -8.43 11.82
N SER A 294 14.98 -8.67 11.66
CA SER A 294 15.53 -9.45 10.55
C SER A 294 15.03 -10.91 10.51
N GLY A 295 15.07 -11.47 9.31
CA GLY A 295 14.59 -12.83 9.02
C GLY A 295 13.08 -12.87 8.77
N THR A 296 12.67 -13.67 7.78
CA THR A 296 11.27 -13.76 7.37
C THR A 296 10.49 -14.62 8.35
N LYS A 297 9.35 -14.12 8.81
CA LYS A 297 8.31 -14.91 9.49
C LYS A 297 7.15 -15.03 8.50
N TYR A 298 6.84 -16.24 8.02
CA TYR A 298 5.79 -16.47 7.00
C TYR A 298 4.37 -16.42 7.58
N VAL A 299 4.15 -15.54 8.56
CA VAL A 299 2.89 -15.40 9.30
C VAL A 299 2.45 -13.94 9.17
N ASN A 300 1.13 -13.70 9.16
CA ASN A 300 0.61 -12.35 9.06
C ASN A 300 1.14 -11.46 10.21
N ASN A 301 1.46 -10.21 9.89
CA ASN A 301 1.82 -9.20 10.87
C ASN A 301 1.16 -7.85 10.51
N PRO A 302 0.26 -7.30 11.34
CA PRO A 302 -0.46 -6.06 11.03
C PRO A 302 0.33 -4.80 11.44
N ASN A 303 1.56 -4.63 10.95
CA ASN A 303 2.45 -3.56 11.44
C ASN A 303 1.92 -2.13 11.27
N LEU A 304 1.01 -1.87 10.33
CA LEU A 304 0.42 -0.54 10.15
C LEU A 304 -0.56 -0.18 11.27
N SER A 305 -0.94 -1.12 12.14
CA SER A 305 -1.75 -0.83 13.34
C SER A 305 -1.03 0.12 14.31
N LEU A 306 0.31 0.12 14.30
CA LEU A 306 1.12 1.01 15.14
C LEU A 306 1.02 2.47 14.71
N LEU A 307 0.48 2.79 13.52
CA LEU A 307 0.28 4.19 13.09
C LEU A 307 -0.64 5.00 14.03
N ASN A 308 -1.37 4.34 14.93
CA ASN A 308 -2.18 5.01 15.94
C ASN A 308 -1.37 5.47 17.17
N GLU A 309 -0.09 5.09 17.28
CA GLU A 309 0.79 5.49 18.38
C GLU A 309 1.14 6.98 18.29
N ASN A 310 1.05 7.68 19.43
CA ASN A 310 1.30 9.12 19.49
C ASN A 310 2.75 9.48 19.15
N GLU A 311 3.68 8.57 19.43
CA GLU A 311 5.12 8.68 19.18
C GLU A 311 5.44 8.87 17.70
N ILE A 312 4.60 8.34 16.80
CA ILE A 312 4.81 8.38 15.35
C ILE A 312 4.49 9.77 14.77
N LYS A 313 3.59 10.51 15.41
CA LYS A 313 3.08 11.77 14.88
C LYS A 313 4.20 12.83 14.83
N SER A 314 4.27 13.54 13.70
CA SER A 314 5.27 14.59 13.45
C SER A 314 6.72 14.09 13.44
N LYS A 315 6.93 12.81 13.09
CA LYS A 315 8.26 12.18 12.98
C LYS A 315 8.57 11.78 11.55
N LYS A 316 9.80 11.36 11.31
CA LYS A 316 10.22 10.74 10.06
C LYS A 316 10.23 9.23 10.24
N VAL A 317 9.31 8.54 9.58
CA VAL A 317 9.09 7.10 9.79
C VAL A 317 9.38 6.33 8.50
N ALA A 318 10.18 5.28 8.59
CA ALA A 318 10.28 4.27 7.53
C ALA A 318 9.33 3.12 7.80
N VAL A 319 8.82 2.47 6.75
CA VAL A 319 8.01 1.26 6.88
C VAL A 319 8.63 0.17 6.01
N VAL A 320 8.92 -0.98 6.62
CA VAL A 320 9.20 -2.23 5.91
C VAL A 320 7.90 -3.04 5.87
N GLY A 321 7.42 -3.33 4.66
CA GLY A 321 6.14 -4.02 4.52
C GLY A 321 6.01 -4.85 3.26
N VAL A 322 5.09 -5.81 3.29
CA VAL A 322 4.67 -6.62 2.14
C VAL A 322 3.74 -5.80 1.22
N PRO A 323 3.41 -6.26 0.00
CA PRO A 323 2.73 -5.45 -1.01
C PRO A 323 1.45 -4.79 -0.52
N CYS A 324 0.59 -5.51 0.20
CA CYS A 324 -0.68 -4.96 0.69
C CYS A 324 -0.50 -3.80 1.69
N GLN A 325 0.55 -3.83 2.52
CA GLN A 325 0.86 -2.73 3.44
C GLN A 325 1.34 -1.50 2.67
N ILE A 326 2.24 -1.71 1.71
CA ILE A 326 2.79 -0.61 0.92
C ILE A 326 1.73 0.02 0.00
N GLN A 327 0.83 -0.79 -0.57
CA GLN A 327 -0.34 -0.32 -1.31
C GLN A 327 -1.25 0.54 -0.44
N ALA A 328 -1.52 0.14 0.80
CA ALA A 328 -2.33 0.92 1.73
C ALA A 328 -1.73 2.29 2.00
N LEU A 329 -0.41 2.36 2.23
CA LEU A 329 0.31 3.60 2.47
C LEU A 329 0.27 4.53 1.25
N LEU A 330 0.59 4.02 0.06
CA LEU A 330 0.57 4.85 -1.16
C LEU A 330 -0.84 5.30 -1.53
N LYS A 331 -1.85 4.42 -1.40
CA LYS A 331 -3.26 4.80 -1.57
C LYS A 331 -3.62 5.95 -0.64
N SER A 332 -3.21 5.86 0.63
CA SER A 332 -3.48 6.90 1.63
C SER A 332 -2.81 8.23 1.30
N GLU A 333 -1.60 8.21 0.74
CA GLU A 333 -0.91 9.41 0.25
C GLU A 333 -1.66 10.06 -0.92
N ILE A 334 -2.09 9.28 -1.91
CA ILE A 334 -2.82 9.79 -3.09
C ILE A 334 -4.08 10.54 -2.67
N TYR A 335 -4.87 9.96 -1.77
CA TYR A 335 -6.11 10.59 -1.33
C TYR A 335 -5.93 11.63 -0.22
N ASN A 336 -4.80 11.60 0.48
CA ASN A 336 -4.37 12.61 1.46
C ASN A 336 -5.46 13.03 2.45
N ILE A 337 -5.82 12.12 3.35
CA ILE A 337 -6.85 12.32 4.39
C ILE A 337 -6.38 13.14 5.61
N GLY A 338 -5.17 13.69 5.59
CA GLY A 338 -4.69 14.62 6.62
C GLY A 338 -4.29 14.00 7.96
N PHE A 339 -4.23 12.68 8.07
CA PHE A 339 -3.83 12.00 9.30
C PHE A 339 -2.34 12.24 9.63
N PRO A 340 -2.01 12.73 10.84
CA PRO A 340 -0.64 13.06 11.22
C PRO A 340 0.36 11.91 11.08
N SER A 341 -0.04 10.69 11.43
CA SER A 341 0.82 9.50 11.35
C SER A 341 1.13 9.10 9.90
N LEU A 342 0.18 9.25 8.98
CA LEU A 342 0.40 8.99 7.56
C LEU A 342 1.36 10.01 6.93
N ASN A 343 1.25 11.28 7.33
CA ASN A 343 2.16 12.35 6.89
C ASN A 343 3.60 12.17 7.40
N SER A 344 3.79 11.33 8.42
CA SER A 344 5.09 11.03 9.02
C SER A 344 5.87 9.96 8.23
N ILE A 345 5.21 9.25 7.30
CA ILE A 345 5.86 8.20 6.51
C ILE A 345 6.76 8.82 5.43
N THR A 346 8.06 8.63 5.60
CA THR A 346 9.10 9.17 4.69
C THR A 346 9.66 8.11 3.76
N HIS A 347 9.65 6.83 4.12
CA HIS A 347 10.25 5.75 3.31
C HIS A 347 9.38 4.49 3.30
N ARG A 348 9.08 3.96 2.12
CA ARG A 348 8.37 2.69 1.90
C ARG A 348 9.33 1.65 1.34
N ILE A 349 9.78 0.74 2.19
CA ILE A 349 10.66 -0.37 1.82
C ILE A 349 9.78 -1.61 1.65
N GLY A 350 9.53 -1.97 0.40
CA GLY A 350 8.69 -3.11 0.06
C GLY A 350 9.47 -4.41 0.05
N ILE A 351 8.90 -5.48 0.61
CA ILE A 351 9.43 -6.84 0.43
C ILE A 351 8.54 -7.65 -0.51
N PHE A 352 9.13 -8.55 -1.28
CA PHE A 352 8.37 -9.45 -2.15
C PHE A 352 7.53 -10.41 -1.29
N CYS A 353 6.31 -10.71 -1.72
CA CYS A 353 5.43 -11.62 -0.99
C CYS A 353 4.55 -12.39 -1.97
N MET A 354 4.57 -13.72 -1.91
CA MET A 354 3.64 -14.56 -2.65
C MET A 354 2.34 -14.73 -1.87
N GLU A 355 2.46 -15.26 -0.65
CA GLU A 355 1.38 -15.61 0.26
C GLU A 355 1.88 -15.51 1.71
N SER A 356 0.95 -15.55 2.65
CA SER A 356 1.20 -15.56 4.09
C SER A 356 0.32 -16.62 4.73
N PHE A 357 0.72 -17.13 5.89
CA PHE A 357 -0.02 -18.15 6.63
C PHE A 357 -0.64 -17.54 7.90
N PRO A 358 -1.79 -18.04 8.40
CA PRO A 358 -2.16 -17.85 9.79
C PRO A 358 -1.18 -18.60 10.70
N TYR A 359 -1.09 -18.22 11.98
CA TYR A 359 -0.12 -18.83 12.87
C TYR A 359 -0.53 -20.26 13.26
N GLU A 360 -1.71 -20.42 13.87
CA GLU A 360 -2.20 -21.70 14.39
C GLU A 360 -2.58 -22.65 13.26
N GLU A 361 -3.50 -22.24 12.39
CA GLU A 361 -4.01 -23.08 11.30
C GLU A 361 -3.08 -23.16 10.08
N GLY A 362 -1.97 -22.43 10.11
CA GLY A 362 -1.02 -22.35 9.00
C GLY A 362 0.35 -22.84 9.42
N PHE A 363 1.13 -21.96 10.04
CA PHE A 363 2.53 -22.25 10.34
C PHE A 363 2.72 -23.41 11.32
N LEU A 364 1.92 -23.51 12.38
CA LEU A 364 2.00 -24.65 13.31
C LEU A 364 1.60 -25.96 12.61
N LYS A 365 0.59 -25.95 11.73
CA LYS A 365 0.22 -27.10 10.91
C LYS A 365 1.33 -27.55 9.95
N ILE A 366 2.09 -26.61 9.39
CA ILE A 366 3.29 -26.93 8.61
C ILE A 366 4.34 -27.63 9.50
N CYS A 367 4.56 -27.14 10.72
CA CYS A 367 5.48 -27.74 11.68
C CYS A 367 5.03 -29.16 12.09
N GLU A 368 3.73 -29.37 12.36
CA GLU A 368 3.14 -30.68 12.62
C GLU A 368 3.40 -31.66 11.46
N LYS A 369 3.16 -31.23 10.21
CA LYS A 369 3.39 -32.04 9.00
C LYS A 369 4.86 -32.43 8.83
N LEU A 370 5.77 -31.54 9.23
CA LEU A 370 7.22 -31.77 9.22
C LEU A 370 7.73 -32.50 10.48
N LYS A 371 6.86 -32.79 11.45
CA LYS A 371 7.20 -33.43 12.73
C LYS A 371 8.31 -32.68 13.49
N VAL A 372 8.17 -31.36 13.56
CA VAL A 372 9.12 -30.47 14.25
C VAL A 372 8.39 -29.61 15.27
N ASP A 373 8.95 -29.52 16.47
CA ASP A 373 8.49 -28.56 17.47
C ASP A 373 8.88 -27.14 17.03
N VAL A 374 7.92 -26.21 17.09
CA VAL A 374 8.11 -24.81 16.70
C VAL A 374 9.27 -24.13 17.45
N THR A 375 9.51 -24.53 18.70
CA THR A 375 10.61 -24.01 19.53
C THR A 375 11.99 -24.42 19.01
N ASN A 376 12.07 -25.51 18.22
CA ASN A 376 13.30 -25.99 17.60
C ASN A 376 13.53 -25.40 16.20
N VAL A 377 12.60 -24.63 15.66
CA VAL A 377 12.78 -23.97 14.35
C VAL A 377 13.75 -22.80 14.49
N LYS A 378 14.79 -22.77 13.64
CA LYS A 378 15.84 -21.75 13.58
C LYS A 378 15.66 -20.79 12.41
N LYS A 379 15.28 -21.30 11.24
CA LYS A 379 15.03 -20.51 10.03
C LYS A 379 13.98 -21.20 9.16
N THR A 380 13.19 -20.41 8.45
CA THR A 380 12.25 -20.90 7.44
C THR A 380 12.59 -20.28 6.09
N ASP A 381 12.33 -20.98 4.98
CA ASP A 381 12.52 -20.42 3.64
C ASP A 381 11.51 -21.00 2.64
N ILE A 382 11.18 -20.26 1.58
CA ILE A 382 10.38 -20.76 0.46
C ILE A 382 11.20 -20.61 -0.80
N ASN A 383 11.62 -21.75 -1.35
CA ASN A 383 12.49 -21.77 -2.52
C ASN A 383 12.21 -23.00 -3.38
N LYS A 384 12.40 -22.90 -4.70
CA LYS A 384 12.25 -24.02 -5.66
C LYS A 384 10.96 -24.84 -5.46
N GLY A 385 9.85 -24.18 -5.10
CA GLY A 385 8.55 -24.83 -4.89
C GLY A 385 8.42 -25.68 -3.62
N LYS A 386 9.31 -25.49 -2.64
CA LYS A 386 9.27 -26.14 -1.33
C LYS A 386 9.35 -25.11 -0.21
N PHE A 387 8.71 -25.43 0.91
CA PHE A 387 8.90 -24.77 2.20
C PHE A 387 9.98 -25.53 2.97
N PHE A 388 10.97 -24.79 3.48
CA PHE A 388 12.11 -25.29 4.24
C PHE A 388 11.98 -24.88 5.70
N VAL A 389 12.30 -25.81 6.60
CA VAL A 389 12.50 -25.57 8.02
C VAL A 389 13.91 -26.04 8.37
N TYR A 390 14.75 -25.10 8.78
CA TYR A 390 16.07 -25.37 9.35
C TYR A 390 15.93 -25.30 10.88
N THR A 391 16.40 -26.34 11.56
CA THR A 391 16.23 -26.51 13.01
C THR A 391 17.48 -26.12 13.79
N LYS A 392 17.36 -25.90 15.10
CA LYS A 392 18.49 -25.58 15.99
C LYS A 392 19.45 -26.77 16.13
N ASP A 393 18.92 -28.00 16.02
CA ASP A 393 19.70 -29.25 16.03
C ASP A 393 20.39 -29.59 14.69
N GLY A 394 20.23 -28.75 13.67
CA GLY A 394 20.94 -28.86 12.38
C GLY A 394 20.23 -29.66 11.30
N ARG A 395 19.01 -30.17 11.54
CA ARG A 395 18.19 -30.79 10.49
C ARG A 395 17.63 -29.77 9.51
N GLU A 396 17.58 -30.17 8.24
CA GLU A 396 16.85 -29.49 7.16
C GLU A 396 15.61 -30.32 6.79
N LEU A 397 14.43 -29.75 7.00
CA LEU A 397 13.14 -30.38 6.73
C LEU A 397 12.46 -29.64 5.58
N THR A 398 11.79 -30.38 4.68
CA THR A 398 11.14 -29.76 3.52
C THR A 398 9.76 -30.35 3.25
N VAL A 399 8.85 -29.50 2.78
CA VAL A 399 7.53 -29.90 2.28
C VAL A 399 7.23 -29.16 0.96
N PRO A 400 6.71 -29.84 -0.07
CA PRO A 400 6.26 -29.16 -1.30
C PRO A 400 5.19 -28.10 -1.01
N ILE A 401 5.28 -26.93 -1.66
CA ILE A 401 4.31 -25.82 -1.46
C ILE A 401 2.88 -26.27 -1.80
N LYS A 402 2.71 -27.06 -2.87
CA LYS A 402 1.41 -27.61 -3.26
C LYS A 402 0.73 -28.47 -2.17
N ASP A 403 1.48 -29.01 -1.22
CA ASP A 403 0.95 -29.85 -0.15
C ASP A 403 0.53 -29.04 1.08
N ILE A 404 0.82 -27.73 1.09
CA ILE A 404 0.53 -26.82 2.20
C ILE A 404 -0.17 -25.54 1.73
N SER A 405 -0.43 -25.38 0.43
CA SER A 405 -1.05 -24.16 -0.13
C SER A 405 -2.46 -23.93 0.41
N ASN A 406 -3.17 -25.00 0.80
CA ASN A 406 -4.47 -24.91 1.45
C ASN A 406 -4.41 -24.37 2.89
N LEU A 407 -3.21 -24.26 3.47
CA LEU A 407 -2.98 -23.67 4.79
C LEU A 407 -2.65 -22.17 4.70
N ALA A 408 -2.42 -21.65 3.49
CA ALA A 408 -2.21 -20.23 3.27
C ALA A 408 -3.51 -19.45 3.47
N ARG A 409 -3.37 -18.15 3.69
CA ARG A 409 -4.52 -17.25 3.85
C ARG A 409 -5.28 -17.08 2.52
N GLU A 410 -6.59 -17.36 2.53
CA GLU A 410 -7.45 -17.20 1.33
C GLU A 410 -7.44 -15.75 0.80
N ASP A 411 -7.33 -14.74 1.68
CA ASP A 411 -7.25 -13.33 1.28
C ASP A 411 -6.00 -12.96 0.46
N CYS A 412 -4.98 -13.83 0.46
CA CYS A 412 -3.82 -13.69 -0.41
C CYS A 412 -4.13 -14.12 -1.85
N GLU A 413 -5.13 -14.98 -2.07
CA GLU A 413 -5.50 -15.48 -3.39
C GLU A 413 -6.00 -14.38 -4.31
N VAL A 414 -6.64 -13.33 -3.77
CA VAL A 414 -7.08 -12.15 -4.53
C VAL A 414 -5.98 -11.10 -4.70
N CYS A 415 -4.76 -11.33 -4.21
CA CYS A 415 -3.64 -10.38 -4.29
C CYS A 415 -2.86 -10.53 -5.60
N PHE A 416 -2.81 -9.48 -6.45
CA PHE A 416 -2.06 -9.56 -7.70
C PHE A 416 -0.57 -9.22 -7.56
N ASP A 417 -0.20 -8.45 -6.54
CA ASP A 417 1.13 -7.84 -6.42
C ASP A 417 2.11 -8.77 -5.71
N LEU A 418 3.17 -9.17 -6.40
CA LEU A 418 4.28 -9.95 -5.83
C LEU A 418 5.42 -9.05 -5.33
N THR A 419 5.71 -7.97 -6.06
CA THR A 419 6.99 -7.26 -5.97
C THR A 419 6.89 -5.97 -5.14
N SER A 420 5.78 -5.71 -4.47
CA SER A 420 5.53 -4.47 -3.72
C SER A 420 5.66 -3.25 -4.63
N GLU A 421 4.77 -3.15 -5.61
CA GLU A 421 4.84 -2.17 -6.71
C GLU A 421 4.72 -0.73 -6.24
N SER A 422 4.08 -0.51 -5.10
CA SER A 422 3.88 0.79 -4.47
C SER A 422 5.04 1.26 -3.59
N ALA A 423 6.18 0.55 -3.56
CA ALA A 423 7.32 0.89 -2.72
C ALA A 423 8.21 1.97 -3.35
N ASP A 424 9.14 2.52 -2.55
CA ASP A 424 10.26 3.31 -3.06
C ASP A 424 11.39 2.40 -3.56
N ILE A 425 11.64 1.33 -2.80
CA ILE A 425 12.55 0.24 -3.11
C ILE A 425 11.86 -1.08 -2.80
N SER A 426 11.95 -2.05 -3.69
CA SER A 426 11.37 -3.38 -3.49
C SER A 426 12.43 -4.47 -3.48
N ILE A 427 12.34 -5.37 -2.52
CA ILE A 427 13.43 -6.27 -2.17
C ILE A 427 12.88 -7.69 -2.01
N GLY A 428 13.52 -8.68 -2.61
CA GLY A 428 13.17 -10.08 -2.34
C GLY A 428 14.20 -11.07 -2.85
N SER A 429 13.99 -12.36 -2.60
CA SER A 429 14.91 -13.42 -3.02
C SER A 429 14.77 -13.79 -4.50
N ILE A 430 13.54 -13.78 -5.03
CA ILE A 430 13.23 -14.25 -6.37
C ILE A 430 13.96 -13.41 -7.43
N GLY A 431 14.75 -14.07 -8.27
CA GLY A 431 15.55 -13.43 -9.31
C GLY A 431 17.03 -13.26 -8.94
N ALA A 432 17.37 -13.32 -7.65
CA ALA A 432 18.75 -13.25 -7.19
C ALA A 432 19.30 -14.64 -6.79
N PRO A 433 20.64 -14.79 -6.73
CA PRO A 433 21.29 -15.97 -6.18
C PRO A 433 21.03 -16.14 -4.67
N SER A 434 21.29 -17.33 -4.14
CA SER A 434 21.20 -17.57 -2.69
C SER A 434 22.11 -16.62 -1.91
N GLY A 435 21.61 -16.04 -0.82
CA GLY A 435 22.32 -15.04 -0.01
C GLY A 435 22.38 -13.63 -0.63
N TRP A 436 21.60 -13.39 -1.69
CA TRP A 436 21.44 -12.09 -2.34
C TRP A 436 19.96 -11.75 -2.47
N ASN A 437 19.65 -10.46 -2.54
CA ASN A 437 18.33 -9.97 -2.88
C ASN A 437 18.29 -9.38 -4.29
N ALA A 438 17.21 -9.65 -5.01
CA ALA A 438 16.79 -8.82 -6.13
C ALA A 438 16.21 -7.52 -5.54
N VAL A 439 16.65 -6.39 -6.09
CA VAL A 439 16.29 -5.05 -5.65
C VAL A 439 15.77 -4.27 -6.84
N LEU A 440 14.51 -3.84 -6.77
CA LEU A 440 13.87 -2.98 -7.78
C LEU A 440 13.79 -1.56 -7.22
N ILE A 441 14.46 -0.63 -7.89
CA ILE A 441 14.43 0.79 -7.56
C ILE A 441 13.22 1.41 -8.27
N ARG A 442 12.26 1.95 -7.51
CA ARG A 442 11.00 2.44 -8.08
C ARG A 442 10.93 3.95 -8.14
N THR A 443 11.25 4.62 -7.05
CA THR A 443 11.14 6.08 -6.97
C THR A 443 12.52 6.74 -6.93
N LYS A 444 12.56 8.04 -7.23
CA LYS A 444 13.78 8.85 -7.08
C LYS A 444 14.36 8.74 -5.66
N LYS A 445 13.49 8.78 -4.65
CA LYS A 445 13.86 8.61 -3.24
C LYS A 445 14.45 7.21 -2.96
N GLY A 446 13.87 6.16 -3.53
CA GLY A 446 14.44 4.82 -3.46
C GLY A 446 15.83 4.72 -4.09
N LYS A 447 16.05 5.43 -5.21
CA LYS A 447 17.36 5.51 -5.86
C LYS A 447 18.39 6.24 -5.03
N GLU A 448 18.02 7.39 -4.47
CA GLU A 448 18.88 8.18 -3.57
C GLU A 448 19.32 7.32 -2.37
N LEU A 449 18.39 6.62 -1.71
CA LEU A 449 18.69 5.70 -0.62
C LEU A 449 19.65 4.59 -1.06
N TYR A 450 19.37 3.91 -2.18
CA TYR A 450 20.20 2.81 -2.65
C TYR A 450 21.63 3.26 -3.01
N ASN A 451 21.77 4.41 -3.66
CA ASN A 451 23.07 5.00 -3.95
C ASN A 451 23.86 5.29 -2.67
N LYS A 452 23.20 5.81 -1.63
CA LYS A 452 23.84 6.04 -0.33
C LYS A 452 24.37 4.76 0.30
N LEU A 453 23.69 3.62 0.12
CA LEU A 453 24.22 2.33 0.59
C LEU A 453 25.51 1.92 -0.13
N ILE A 454 25.61 2.21 -1.44
CA ILE A 454 26.82 1.95 -2.23
C ILE A 454 27.94 2.92 -1.85
N GLU A 455 27.64 4.21 -1.78
CA GLU A 455 28.61 5.28 -1.44
C GLU A 455 29.25 5.07 -0.07
N ASN A 456 28.50 4.55 0.90
CA ASN A 456 29.00 4.25 2.25
C ASN A 456 29.55 2.82 2.40
N ASP A 457 29.76 2.10 1.30
CA ASP A 457 30.27 0.73 1.25
C ASP A 457 29.48 -0.27 2.13
N LEU A 458 28.17 -0.10 2.25
CA LEU A 458 27.31 -0.94 3.09
C LEU A 458 26.79 -2.19 2.38
N ILE A 459 26.90 -2.25 1.05
CA ILE A 459 26.41 -3.36 0.22
C ILE A 459 27.38 -3.74 -0.89
N GLU A 460 27.34 -5.01 -1.31
CA GLU A 460 27.81 -5.45 -2.62
C GLU A 460 26.62 -5.42 -3.59
N SER A 461 26.80 -4.87 -4.80
CA SER A 461 25.72 -4.65 -5.78
C SER A 461 26.17 -5.06 -7.19
N LYS A 462 25.29 -5.71 -7.95
CA LYS A 462 25.46 -6.09 -9.36
C LYS A 462 24.18 -5.77 -10.11
N ASN A 463 24.25 -5.43 -11.39
CA ASN A 463 23.04 -5.25 -12.18
C ASN A 463 22.29 -6.59 -12.31
N LEU A 464 20.97 -6.59 -12.10
CA LEU A 464 20.20 -7.84 -12.09
C LEU A 464 20.19 -8.53 -13.46
N LYS A 465 20.39 -7.78 -14.56
CA LYS A 465 20.48 -8.34 -15.92
C LYS A 465 21.70 -9.26 -16.10
N ASP A 466 22.76 -9.02 -15.32
CA ASP A 466 24.04 -9.74 -15.40
C ASP A 466 24.07 -10.94 -14.43
N VAL A 467 22.96 -11.22 -13.75
CA VAL A 467 22.85 -12.26 -12.72
C VAL A 467 21.75 -13.25 -13.09
N LYS A 468 22.00 -14.54 -12.82
CA LYS A 468 21.00 -15.61 -12.97
C LYS A 468 20.41 -15.97 -11.60
N PRO A 469 19.10 -16.27 -11.51
CA PRO A 469 18.16 -16.46 -12.63
C PRO A 469 17.59 -15.15 -13.24
N GLY A 470 17.74 -14.01 -12.56
CA GLY A 470 17.46 -12.67 -13.09
C GLY A 470 15.97 -12.35 -13.26
N LEU A 471 15.71 -11.26 -13.98
CA LEU A 471 14.36 -10.73 -14.26
C LEU A 471 13.37 -11.74 -14.89
N PRO A 472 13.77 -12.63 -15.83
CA PRO A 472 12.82 -13.55 -16.47
C PRO A 472 12.11 -14.47 -15.47
N LEU A 473 12.81 -14.98 -14.46
CA LEU A 473 12.18 -15.79 -13.41
C LEU A 473 11.23 -14.94 -12.57
N LEU A 474 11.67 -13.77 -12.14
CA LEU A 474 10.84 -12.86 -11.33
C LEU A 474 9.54 -12.50 -12.05
N GLN A 475 9.61 -12.13 -13.33
CA GLN A 475 8.45 -11.84 -14.16
C GLN A 475 7.53 -13.05 -14.36
N LYS A 476 8.10 -14.26 -14.51
CA LYS A 476 7.32 -15.51 -14.60
C LYS A 476 6.51 -15.74 -13.33
N ILE A 477 7.15 -15.66 -12.17
CA ILE A 477 6.50 -15.90 -10.87
C ILE A 477 5.45 -14.82 -10.56
N ALA A 478 5.77 -13.54 -10.80
CA ALA A 478 4.80 -12.44 -10.66
C ALA A 478 3.59 -12.63 -11.59
N GLY A 479 3.82 -13.12 -12.82
CA GLY A 479 2.77 -13.47 -13.76
C GLY A 479 1.84 -14.58 -13.27
N PHE A 480 2.37 -15.60 -12.59
CA PHE A 480 1.52 -16.64 -11.99
C PHE A 480 0.65 -16.07 -10.88
N LYS A 481 1.19 -15.21 -10.01
CA LYS A 481 0.41 -14.56 -8.96
C LYS A 481 -0.73 -13.72 -9.54
N ARG A 482 -0.44 -12.85 -10.52
CA ARG A 482 -1.46 -12.03 -11.18
C ARG A 482 -2.57 -12.85 -11.85
N LYS A 483 -2.21 -13.93 -12.55
CA LYS A 483 -3.18 -14.85 -13.17
C LYS A 483 -4.04 -15.57 -12.13
N GLY A 484 -3.43 -16.03 -11.03
CA GLY A 484 -4.13 -16.64 -9.90
C GLY A 484 -5.13 -15.66 -9.28
N ALA A 485 -4.69 -14.42 -9.01
CA ALA A 485 -5.55 -13.38 -8.46
C ALA A 485 -6.74 -13.06 -9.33
N LYS A 486 -6.52 -12.85 -10.63
CA LYS A 486 -7.61 -12.63 -11.57
C LYS A 486 -8.65 -13.76 -11.53
N LYS A 487 -8.20 -15.02 -11.56
CA LYS A 487 -9.09 -16.19 -11.50
C LYS A 487 -9.95 -16.21 -10.23
N HIS A 488 -9.38 -15.93 -9.06
CA HIS A 488 -10.13 -15.94 -7.79
C HIS A 488 -11.10 -14.75 -7.68
N ILE A 489 -10.71 -13.59 -8.19
CA ILE A 489 -11.58 -12.40 -8.27
C ILE A 489 -12.77 -12.68 -9.20
N ASP A 490 -12.51 -13.18 -10.42
CA ASP A 490 -13.55 -13.52 -11.39
C ASP A 490 -14.53 -14.56 -10.80
N LYS A 491 -14.00 -15.56 -10.07
CA LYS A 491 -14.83 -16.55 -9.36
C LYS A 491 -15.71 -15.90 -8.28
N LYS A 492 -15.16 -15.05 -7.41
CA LYS A 492 -15.96 -14.36 -6.36
C LYS A 492 -17.06 -13.49 -7.01
N ILE A 493 -16.75 -12.79 -8.10
CA ILE A 493 -17.75 -11.99 -8.85
C ILE A 493 -18.86 -12.88 -9.41
N GLN A 494 -18.53 -14.01 -10.03
CA GLN A 494 -19.52 -14.98 -10.55
C GLN A 494 -20.40 -15.56 -9.45
N GLU A 495 -19.88 -15.72 -8.24
CA GLU A 495 -20.60 -16.17 -7.05
C GLU A 495 -21.39 -15.04 -6.36
N ASN A 496 -21.46 -13.84 -6.94
CA ASN A 496 -22.05 -12.64 -6.33
C ASN A 496 -21.45 -12.29 -4.96
N LYS A 497 -20.19 -12.65 -4.73
CA LYS A 497 -19.42 -12.28 -3.52
C LYS A 497 -18.64 -11.00 -3.78
N ARG A 498 -18.41 -10.22 -2.73
CA ARG A 498 -17.53 -9.05 -2.81
C ARG A 498 -16.12 -9.49 -3.19
N ALA A 499 -15.53 -8.75 -4.12
CA ALA A 499 -14.13 -8.89 -4.51
C ALA A 499 -13.45 -7.51 -4.50
N PRO A 500 -12.11 -7.44 -4.36
CA PRO A 500 -11.38 -6.19 -4.49
C PRO A 500 -11.58 -5.56 -5.88
N PHE A 501 -11.68 -4.24 -5.93
CA PHE A 501 -11.72 -3.48 -7.18
C PHE A 501 -10.33 -2.88 -7.45
N TYR A 502 -9.63 -3.36 -8.50
CA TYR A 502 -8.26 -2.95 -8.86
C TYR A 502 -8.19 -2.08 -10.10
#